data_AF-A0A9Q9M4F3-F1
#
_entry.id   AF-A0A9Q9M4F3-F1
#
_cell.length_a   1.000
_cell.length_b   1.000
_cell.length_c   1.000
_cell.angle_alpha   90.00
_cell.angle_beta   90.00
_cell.angle_gamma   90.00
#
_symmetry.space_group_name_H-M   'P 1'
#
loop_
_entity.id
_entity.type
_entity.pdbx_description
1 polymer ?
#
loop_
_entity_poly.entity_id
_entity_poly.type
_entity_poly.pdbx_seq_one_letter_code
_entity_poly.pdbx_strand_id
1 'polypeptide(L)' 'MTERRYAPARIKKLRPFLDHGILEPDNDSAERAMKPIAIGRKNYLFAGSECGGKAAAIAYSVIETAKMNGGDPQVWLA' A
#
# COMPACT_ATOMS: atom_id res chain seq x y z
N MET A 1 -22.80 -4.47 -11.18
CA MET A 1 -22.30 -5.44 -10.19
C MET A 1 -23.13 -5.24 -8.94
N THR A 2 -24.13 -6.10 -8.68
CA THR A 2 -25.05 -5.93 -7.55
C THR A 2 -24.40 -6.42 -6.26
N GLU A 3 -24.51 -5.65 -5.18
CA GLU A 3 -23.85 -5.88 -3.88
C GLU A 3 -24.02 -7.31 -3.33
N ARG A 4 -25.17 -7.95 -3.63
CA ARG A 4 -25.46 -9.35 -3.24
C ARG A 4 -24.49 -10.41 -3.76
N ARG A 5 -23.74 -10.15 -4.85
CA ARG A 5 -22.75 -11.12 -5.39
C ARG A 5 -21.31 -10.83 -4.98
N TYR A 6 -21.02 -9.64 -4.45
CA TYR A 6 -19.66 -9.18 -4.21
C TYR A 6 -19.01 -9.85 -2.98
N ALA A 7 -19.70 -9.81 -1.84
CA ALA A 7 -19.23 -10.40 -0.59
C ALA A 7 -19.02 -11.93 -0.66
N PRO A 8 -19.99 -12.76 -1.13
CA PRO A 8 -19.81 -14.21 -1.13
C PRO A 8 -18.66 -14.69 -2.02
N ALA A 9 -18.37 -14.01 -3.13
CA ALA A 9 -17.25 -14.35 -4.00
C ALA A 9 -15.86 -14.15 -3.36
N ARG A 10 -15.75 -13.31 -2.32
CA ARG A 10 -14.49 -12.96 -1.65
C ARG A 10 -14.24 -13.69 -0.34
N ILE A 11 -15.24 -14.41 0.20
CA ILE A 11 -15.14 -15.13 1.47
C ILE A 11 -13.91 -16.07 1.52
N LYS A 12 -13.58 -16.76 0.42
CA LYS A 12 -12.42 -17.65 0.35
C LYS A 12 -11.08 -16.93 0.64
N LYS A 13 -10.97 -15.64 0.27
CA LYS A 13 -9.78 -14.82 0.51
C LYS A 13 -9.79 -14.14 1.89
N LEU A 14 -10.97 -13.97 2.48
CA LEU A 14 -11.12 -13.35 3.80
C LEU A 14 -10.96 -14.38 4.93
N ARG A 15 -11.34 -15.64 4.75
CA ARG A 15 -11.24 -16.65 5.83
C ARG A 15 -9.87 -16.92 6.46
N PRO A 16 -8.71 -16.78 5.79
CA PRO A 16 -7.42 -17.18 6.37
C PRO A 16 -7.03 -16.51 7.69
N PHE A 17 -7.58 -15.34 8.04
CA PHE A 17 -7.32 -14.73 9.36
C PHE A 17 -7.88 -15.57 10.53
N LEU A 18 -8.87 -16.43 10.27
CA LEU A 18 -9.43 -17.34 11.29
C LEU A 18 -8.48 -18.50 11.60
N ASP A 19 -7.68 -18.91 10.61
CA ASP A 19 -6.76 -20.04 10.71
C ASP A 19 -5.35 -19.60 11.15
N HIS A 20 -5.00 -18.33 10.94
CA HIS A 20 -3.69 -17.76 11.23
C HIS A 20 -3.81 -16.49 12.08
N GLY A 21 -3.63 -16.60 13.40
CA GLY A 21 -3.72 -15.47 14.34
C GLY A 21 -2.65 -14.37 14.18
N ILE A 22 -1.71 -14.54 13.25
CA ILE A 22 -0.73 -13.51 12.85
C ILE A 22 -1.30 -12.54 11.82
N LEU A 23 -2.41 -12.89 11.17
CA LEU A 23 -3.04 -12.06 10.15
C LEU A 23 -4.10 -11.17 10.79
N GLU A 24 -4.05 -9.87 10.49
CA GLU A 24 -5.10 -8.94 10.88
C GLU A 24 -6.39 -9.25 10.10
N PRO A 25 -7.58 -9.21 10.75
CA PRO A 25 -8.86 -9.42 10.08
C PRO A 25 -9.28 -8.23 9.20
N ASP A 26 -8.69 -7.06 9.44
CA ASP A 26 -8.88 -5.83 8.68
C ASP A 26 -7.67 -5.52 7.78
N ASN A 27 -7.79 -4.49 6.96
CA ASN A 27 -6.76 -4.03 6.05
C ASN A 27 -6.20 -2.65 6.47
N ASP A 28 -6.39 -2.23 7.71
CA ASP A 28 -6.05 -0.87 8.16
C ASP A 28 -4.57 -0.57 7.96
N SER A 29 -3.71 -1.55 8.25
CA SER A 29 -2.26 -1.47 8.01
C SER A 29 -1.93 -1.19 6.54
N ALA A 30 -2.61 -1.87 5.62
CA ALA A 30 -2.41 -1.68 4.18
C ALA A 30 -2.97 -0.33 3.69
N GLU A 31 -4.14 0.08 4.18
CA GLU A 31 -4.74 1.37 3.83
C GLU A 31 -3.88 2.54 4.33
N ARG A 32 -3.35 2.43 5.55
CA ARG A 32 -2.45 3.42 6.13
C ARG A 32 -1.14 3.54 5.35
N ALA A 33 -0.58 2.42 4.88
CA ALA A 33 0.59 2.41 4.01
C ALA A 33 0.34 3.03 2.63
N MET A 34 -0.88 2.90 2.09
CA MET A 34 -1.26 3.48 0.79
C MET A 34 -1.62 4.98 0.87
N LYS A 35 -2.01 5.46 2.05
CA LYS A 35 -2.48 6.85 2.26
C LYS A 35 -1.50 7.93 1.77
N PRO A 36 -0.17 7.86 1.99
CA PRO A 36 0.79 8.84 1.47
C PRO A 36 0.80 8.91 -0.06
N ILE A 37 0.63 7.78 -0.75
CA ILE A 37 0.58 7.70 -2.21
C ILE A 37 -0.69 8.37 -2.74
N ALA A 38 -1.83 8.10 -2.11
CA ALA A 38 -3.11 8.72 -2.46
C ALA A 38 -3.10 10.24 -2.29
N ILE A 39 -2.44 10.74 -1.24
CA ILE A 39 -2.26 12.18 -0.99
C ILE A 39 -1.26 12.77 -2.01
N GLY A 40 -0.11 12.12 -2.22
CA GLY A 40 0.96 12.57 -3.11
C GLY A 40 0.52 12.66 -4.57
N ARG A 41 -0.38 11.78 -5.03
CA ARG A 41 -0.99 11.81 -6.37
C ARG A 41 -1.51 13.18 -6.78
N LYS A 42 -2.06 13.97 -5.85
CA LYS A 42 -2.57 15.32 -6.15
C LYS A 42 -1.45 16.30 -6.47
N ASN A 43 -0.26 16.10 -5.88
CA ASN A 43 0.91 16.95 -6.08
C ASN A 43 1.61 16.66 -7.42
N TYR A 44 1.50 15.43 -7.94
CA TYR A 44 2.14 15.01 -9.20
C TYR A 44 1.19 15.05 -10.41
N LEU A 45 -0.04 15.54 -10.23
CA LEU A 45 -1.12 15.47 -11.24
C LEU A 45 -0.76 16.18 -12.56
N PHE A 46 0.14 17.16 -12.53
CA PHE A 46 0.55 17.96 -13.70
C PHE A 46 2.00 17.73 -14.15
N ALA A 47 2.74 16.82 -13.49
CA ALA A 47 4.16 16.54 -13.75
C ALA A 47 4.39 15.10 -14.25
N GLY A 48 3.38 14.49 -14.89
CA GLY A 48 3.35 13.06 -15.19
C GLY A 48 4.10 12.66 -16.45
N SER A 49 5.35 12.20 -16.30
CA SER A 49 5.98 11.29 -17.27
C SER A 49 5.98 9.86 -16.71
N GLU A 50 5.95 8.84 -17.58
CA GLU A 50 6.04 7.43 -17.16
C GLU A 50 7.32 7.19 -16.33
N CYS A 51 8.43 7.81 -16.75
CA CYS A 51 9.70 7.77 -16.03
C CYS A 51 9.59 8.39 -14.63
N GLY A 52 8.91 9.52 -14.47
CA GLY A 52 8.65 10.15 -13.17
C GLY A 52 7.78 9.29 -12.27
N GLY A 53 6.77 8.60 -12.83
CA GLY A 53 5.96 7.63 -12.11
C GLY A 53 6.77 6.43 -11.60
N LYS A 54 7.65 5.88 -12.44
CA LYS A 54 8.57 4.79 -12.06
C LYS A 54 9.54 5.23 -10.96
N ALA A 55 10.14 6.41 -11.10
CA ALA A 55 11.05 6.96 -10.09
C ALA A 55 10.34 7.18 -8.74
N ALA A 56 9.12 7.72 -8.76
CA ALA A 56 8.32 7.88 -7.55
C ALA A 56 7.97 6.54 -6.90
N ALA A 57 7.58 5.54 -7.69
CA ALA A 57 7.29 4.20 -7.17
C ALA A 57 8.51 3.58 -6.47
N ILE A 58 9.70 3.69 -7.08
CA ILE A 58 10.95 3.20 -6.48
C ILE A 58 11.24 3.94 -5.17
N ALA A 59 11.15 5.26 -5.16
CA ALA A 59 11.41 6.06 -3.96
C ALA A 59 10.47 5.70 -2.80
N TYR A 60 9.17 5.59 -3.06
CA TYR A 60 8.20 5.18 -2.04
C TYR A 60 8.48 3.75 -1.52
N SER A 61 8.85 2.81 -2.40
CA SER A 61 9.21 1.46 -1.98
C SER A 61 10.43 1.44 -1.06
N VAL A 62 11.48 2.20 -1.36
CA VAL A 62 12.69 2.28 -0.52
C VAL A 62 12.36 2.90 0.83
N ILE A 63 11.60 4.01 0.85
CA ILE A 63 11.19 4.68 2.09
C ILE A 63 10.39 3.76 3.01
N GLU A 64 9.39 3.06 2.47
CA GLU A 64 8.56 2.14 3.27
C GLU A 64 9.37 0.92 3.74
N THR A 65 10.32 0.45 2.94
CA THR A 65 11.26 -0.62 3.35
C THR A 65 12.17 -0.18 4.48
N ALA A 66 12.72 1.04 4.43
CA ALA A 66 13.55 1.59 5.48
C ALA A 66 12.78 1.71 6.81
N LYS A 67 11.54 2.22 6.76
CA LYS A 67 10.65 2.31 7.93
C LYS A 67 10.34 0.94 8.54
N MET A 68 10.04 -0.06 7.71
CA MET A 68 9.78 -1.43 8.17
C MET A 68 11.00 -2.06 8.86
N ASN A 69 12.21 -1.72 8.41
CA ASN A 69 13.46 -2.17 9.02
C ASN A 69 13.90 -1.31 10.23
N GLY A 70 13.12 -0.30 10.63
CA GLY A 70 13.45 0.61 11.73
C GLY A 70 14.63 1.55 11.45
N GLY A 71 15.05 1.68 10.19
CA GLY A 71 16.13 2.56 9.75
C GLY A 71 15.63 3.93 9.30
N ASP A 72 16.50 4.94 9.33
CA ASP A 72 16.19 6.26 8.82
C ASP A 72 16.09 6.24 7.28
N PRO A 73 14.93 6.58 6.68
CA PRO A 73 14.76 6.63 5.23
C PRO A 73 15.74 7.58 4.54
N GLN A 74 16.22 8.64 5.20
CA GLN A 74 17.20 9.55 4.59
C GLN A 74 18.54 8.87 4.32
N VAL A 75 18.96 7.94 5.19
CA VAL A 75 20.20 7.17 5.02
C VAL A 75 20.09 6.21 3.84
N TRP A 76 18.89 5.70 3.56
CA TRP A 76 18.63 4.78 2.44
C TRP A 76 18.50 5.48 1.09
N LEU A 77 18.32 6.81 1.09
CA LEU A 77 18.16 7.64 -0.10
C LEU A 77 19.42 8.48 -0.42
N ALA A 78 20.44 8.43 0.44
CA ALA A 78 21.74 9.10 0.27
C ALA A 78 22.63 8.32 -0.72
#